data_AF-A0AAW1GNX9-F1
#
_entry.id   AF-A0AAW1GNX9-F1
#
_cell.length_a   1.000
_cell.length_b   1.000
_cell.length_c   1.000
_cell.angle_alpha   90.00
_cell.angle_beta   90.00
_cell.angle_gamma   90.00
#
_symmetry.space_group_name_H-M   'P 1'
#
loop_
_entity.id
_entity.type
_entity.pdbx_description
1 polymer ?
#
loop_
_entity_poly.entity_id
_entity_poly.type
_entity_poly.pdbx_seq_one_letter_code
_entity_poly.pdbx_strand_id
1 'polypeptide(L)'
;MGNNNNNAGLASTHEGWMSQIKGLTANDDDDKKSTVDDEAVNNINGIQVCGLDNRGVGRSSIPTDKSKYSTTIMAKDAIAVMDHLGWKKAHVFGHSMGGMIALKLAALVPDRVLSLAVINATGGGYEILPKPCPLIVSVAVRFLLAKTPQERAAVDLDLHFSQGYLDERVGASTRRSILYKEYVEAISETGMQSNHGFVGQFNACWNHKMTKTELERIRSGGFLVSVIHGRQDIVASISHARRFAEKLFPVAKLAEFEGGHLVIRERANEVNEELLNLIRASESEISLTDWTNLPDRTNSDWIVPRMLALSKTSLPSSEQLNRFLVYIFGVFVIVLEYMRRVVGKFKPVKVGSSLTSN
;
A
#
# COMPACT_ATOMS: atom_id res chain seq x y z
N MET A 1 -30.24 -8.64 -7.30
CA MET A 1 -29.04 -9.30 -6.72
C MET A 1 -27.86 -8.44 -7.13
N GLY A 2 -27.48 -7.47 -6.29
CA GLY A 2 -26.44 -6.49 -6.62
C GLY A 2 -25.09 -6.96 -6.10
N ASN A 3 -24.11 -7.07 -7.01
CA ASN A 3 -22.72 -7.34 -6.70
C ASN A 3 -22.14 -6.16 -5.90
N ASN A 4 -21.85 -6.38 -4.63
CA ASN A 4 -20.92 -5.54 -3.85
C ASN A 4 -19.60 -6.33 -3.74
N ASN A 5 -18.76 -6.32 -4.77
CA ASN A 5 -17.46 -7.02 -4.74
C ASN A 5 -16.41 -6.15 -4.05
N ASN A 6 -16.54 -6.01 -2.74
CA ASN A 6 -15.46 -5.49 -1.90
C ASN A 6 -14.37 -6.55 -1.81
N ASN A 7 -13.32 -6.47 -2.63
CA ASN A 7 -12.20 -7.39 -2.52
C ASN A 7 -11.36 -7.00 -1.29
N ALA A 8 -11.74 -7.51 -0.12
CA ALA A 8 -11.03 -7.32 1.14
C ALA A 8 -9.83 -8.27 1.20
N GLY A 9 -8.76 -7.89 0.51
CA GLY A 9 -7.46 -8.56 0.55
C GLY A 9 -6.32 -7.57 0.38
N LEU A 10 -5.08 -8.06 0.50
CA LEU A 10 -3.85 -7.25 0.38
C LEU A 10 -3.73 -6.48 -0.96
N ALA A 11 -4.52 -6.86 -1.97
CA ALA A 11 -4.69 -6.15 -3.23
C ALA A 11 -6.15 -5.65 -3.34
N SER A 12 -6.33 -4.34 -3.20
CA SER A 12 -7.63 -3.67 -3.35
C SER A 12 -8.03 -3.55 -4.83
N THR A 13 -9.32 -3.67 -5.11
CA THR A 13 -9.94 -3.39 -6.41
C THR A 13 -10.46 -1.95 -6.47
N HIS A 14 -10.89 -1.52 -7.65
CA HIS A 14 -11.58 -0.25 -7.88
C HIS A 14 -12.79 -0.11 -6.96
N GLU A 15 -13.57 -1.16 -6.72
CA GLU A 15 -14.72 -1.13 -5.78
C GLU A 15 -14.29 -0.82 -4.34
N GLY A 16 -13.16 -1.39 -3.89
CA GLY A 16 -12.56 -1.07 -2.60
C GLY A 16 -12.17 0.40 -2.47
N TRP A 17 -11.63 1.00 -3.54
CA TRP A 17 -11.35 2.43 -3.60
C TRP A 17 -12.62 3.29 -3.68
N MET A 18 -13.62 2.89 -4.47
CA MET A 18 -14.88 3.62 -4.61
C MET A 18 -15.57 3.81 -3.27
N SER A 19 -15.52 2.81 -2.39
CA SER A 19 -16.04 2.93 -1.02
C SER A 19 -15.32 3.98 -0.17
N GLN A 20 -14.01 4.17 -0.38
CA GLN A 20 -13.15 5.08 0.39
C GLN A 20 -13.27 6.52 -0.11
N ILE A 21 -13.42 6.69 -1.44
CA ILE A 21 -13.63 8.00 -2.09
C ILE A 21 -15.10 8.42 -2.08
N LYS A 22 -16.02 7.66 -1.44
CA LYS A 22 -17.39 8.14 -1.20
C LYS A 22 -17.38 9.48 -0.46
N GLY A 23 -16.46 9.73 0.48
CA GLY A 23 -16.32 11.06 1.08
C GLY A 23 -15.86 12.17 0.12
N LEU A 24 -15.24 11.80 -1.01
CA LEU A 24 -14.84 12.71 -2.08
C LEU A 24 -15.88 12.81 -3.22
N THR A 25 -16.92 11.96 -3.22
CA THR A 25 -17.90 11.82 -4.31
C THR A 25 -19.38 11.70 -3.89
N ALA A 26 -19.70 11.62 -2.60
CA ALA A 26 -21.04 11.73 -2.02
C ALA A 26 -21.44 13.17 -1.63
N ASN A 27 -22.59 13.63 -2.12
CA ASN A 27 -23.27 14.77 -1.53
C ASN A 27 -23.66 14.45 -0.08
N ASP A 28 -23.67 15.45 0.81
CA ASP A 28 -24.08 15.31 2.23
C ASP A 28 -25.53 14.79 2.41
N ASP A 29 -26.29 14.66 1.33
CA ASP A 29 -27.61 14.04 1.30
C ASP A 29 -27.57 12.78 0.43
N ASP A 30 -27.43 11.59 1.02
CA ASP A 30 -28.23 10.41 0.62
C ASP A 30 -27.89 9.15 1.45
N ASP A 31 -28.67 8.98 2.51
CA ASP A 31 -28.76 7.74 3.31
C ASP A 31 -29.84 6.78 2.75
N LYS A 32 -30.09 6.80 1.43
CA LYS A 32 -31.14 5.95 0.83
C LYS A 32 -30.70 5.29 -0.49
N LYS A 33 -30.44 3.98 -0.39
CA LYS A 33 -30.54 2.95 -1.44
C LYS A 33 -30.41 3.43 -2.89
N SER A 34 -29.23 3.28 -3.49
CA SER A 34 -29.10 3.29 -4.95
C SER A 34 -29.08 1.85 -5.49
N THR A 35 -30.14 1.50 -6.21
CA THR A 35 -30.22 0.34 -7.10
C THR A 35 -29.25 0.52 -8.28
N VAL A 36 -28.74 -0.62 -8.74
CA VAL A 36 -27.89 -0.82 -9.93
C VAL A 36 -28.45 -0.09 -11.15
N ASP A 37 -27.62 0.71 -11.81
CA ASP A 37 -27.48 0.78 -13.27
C ASP A 37 -26.13 1.44 -13.63
N ASP A 38 -25.57 0.99 -14.75
CA ASP A 38 -24.26 1.31 -15.32
C ASP A 38 -24.05 2.82 -15.58
N GLU A 39 -22.78 3.24 -15.62
CA GLU A 39 -22.28 4.62 -15.86
C GLU A 39 -22.51 5.64 -14.73
N ALA A 40 -21.59 5.71 -13.76
CA ALA A 40 -21.64 6.77 -12.76
C ALA A 40 -20.25 7.29 -12.37
N VAL A 41 -19.79 8.30 -13.12
CA VAL A 41 -18.85 9.31 -12.60
C VAL A 41 -19.62 10.09 -11.54
N ASN A 42 -19.44 9.72 -10.27
CA ASN A 42 -20.13 10.35 -9.14
C ASN A 42 -19.50 11.72 -8.82
N ASN A 43 -20.29 12.78 -9.02
CA ASN A 43 -19.94 14.18 -8.78
C ASN A 43 -20.11 14.55 -7.30
N ILE A 44 -19.01 14.91 -6.62
CA ILE A 44 -19.00 16.07 -5.71
C ILE A 44 -18.25 17.19 -6.42
N ASN A 45 -18.77 18.41 -6.37
CA ASN A 45 -18.08 19.64 -6.78
C ASN A 45 -17.49 19.64 -8.21
N GLY A 46 -17.99 18.80 -9.12
CA GLY A 46 -17.49 18.70 -10.50
C GLY A 46 -16.19 17.91 -10.66
N ILE A 47 -15.76 17.15 -9.65
CA ILE A 47 -14.54 16.31 -9.72
C ILE A 47 -14.90 14.94 -10.28
N GLN A 48 -14.28 14.57 -11.40
CA GLN A 48 -14.35 13.21 -11.94
C GLN A 48 -13.30 12.32 -11.27
N VAL A 49 -13.69 11.11 -10.87
CA VAL A 49 -12.79 10.17 -10.18
C VAL A 49 -12.73 8.84 -10.92
N CYS A 50 -11.52 8.28 -11.05
CA CYS A 50 -11.26 6.99 -11.67
C CYS A 50 -10.46 6.10 -10.71
N GLY A 51 -11.09 5.02 -10.25
CA GLY A 51 -10.41 3.94 -9.53
C GLY A 51 -9.98 2.86 -10.52
N LEU A 52 -8.71 2.45 -10.47
CA LEU A 52 -8.14 1.45 -11.38
C LEU A 52 -7.88 0.12 -10.66
N ASP A 53 -8.35 -0.97 -11.27
CA ASP A 53 -7.83 -2.30 -10.98
C ASP A 53 -6.42 -2.42 -11.54
N ASN A 54 -5.42 -2.53 -10.68
CA ASN A 54 -4.05 -2.76 -11.12
C ASN A 54 -3.93 -4.11 -11.84
N ARG A 55 -3.01 -4.22 -12.81
CA ARG A 55 -2.67 -5.53 -13.40
C ARG A 55 -2.40 -6.56 -12.31
N GLY A 56 -2.92 -7.77 -12.48
CA GLY A 56 -2.82 -8.86 -11.48
C GLY A 56 -3.91 -8.87 -10.40
N VAL A 57 -4.90 -7.97 -10.45
CA VAL A 57 -6.07 -8.01 -9.55
C VAL A 57 -7.34 -7.55 -10.26
N GLY A 58 -8.49 -7.95 -9.73
CA GLY A 58 -9.80 -7.49 -10.17
C GLY A 58 -10.11 -7.88 -11.61
N ARG A 59 -10.65 -6.92 -12.36
CA ARG A 59 -11.06 -7.08 -13.77
C ARG A 59 -9.91 -6.81 -14.75
N SER A 60 -8.75 -6.39 -14.25
CA SER A 60 -7.56 -6.19 -15.06
C SER A 60 -6.87 -7.49 -15.42
N SER A 61 -6.09 -7.45 -16.51
CA SER A 61 -5.33 -8.61 -16.97
C SER A 61 -4.37 -9.13 -15.89
N ILE A 62 -4.17 -10.45 -15.87
CA ILE A 62 -3.25 -11.14 -14.96
C ILE A 62 -2.11 -11.77 -15.78
N PRO A 63 -1.07 -10.99 -16.17
CA PRO A 63 0.10 -11.55 -16.81
C PRO A 63 0.73 -12.67 -15.96
N THR A 64 1.10 -13.78 -16.60
CA THR A 64 1.73 -14.92 -15.93
C THR A 64 3.21 -14.72 -15.64
N ASP A 65 3.88 -13.90 -16.47
CA ASP A 65 5.29 -13.54 -16.30
C ASP A 65 5.45 -12.37 -15.33
N LYS A 66 6.17 -12.61 -14.23
CA LYS A 66 6.48 -11.60 -13.20
C LYS A 66 7.27 -10.40 -13.74
N SER A 67 8.02 -10.56 -14.84
CA SER A 67 8.78 -9.46 -15.46
C SER A 67 7.85 -8.35 -16.01
N LYS A 68 6.59 -8.68 -16.28
CA LYS A 68 5.55 -7.74 -16.72
C LYS A 68 4.98 -6.91 -15.58
N TYR A 69 5.54 -7.03 -14.37
CA TYR A 69 5.16 -6.26 -13.20
C TYR A 69 6.35 -5.44 -12.71
N SER A 70 6.22 -4.13 -12.82
CA SER A 70 7.02 -3.16 -12.10
C SER A 70 6.15 -1.94 -11.85
N THR A 71 6.45 -1.16 -10.80
CA THR A 71 5.71 0.08 -10.52
C THR A 71 5.76 1.06 -11.68
N THR A 72 6.84 1.05 -12.48
CA THR A 72 6.96 1.87 -13.70
C THR A 72 6.04 1.39 -14.80
N ILE A 73 5.91 0.07 -15.01
CA ILE A 73 4.96 -0.48 -15.98
C ILE A 73 3.52 -0.14 -15.55
N MET A 74 3.20 -0.31 -14.28
CA MET A 74 1.86 -0.03 -13.74
C MET A 74 1.53 1.47 -13.78
N ALA A 75 2.53 2.34 -13.64
CA ALA A 75 2.37 3.78 -13.85
C ALA A 75 2.02 4.11 -15.31
N LYS A 76 2.60 3.38 -16.28
CA LYS A 76 2.23 3.53 -17.70
C LYS A 76 0.80 3.07 -17.97
N ASP A 77 0.28 2.09 -17.23
CA ASP A 77 -1.13 1.70 -17.33
C ASP A 77 -2.04 2.85 -16.89
N ALA A 78 -1.74 3.47 -15.74
CA ALA A 78 -2.49 4.61 -15.26
C ALA A 78 -2.44 5.80 -16.24
N ILE A 79 -1.28 6.06 -16.85
CA ILE A 79 -1.14 7.09 -17.91
C ILE A 79 -2.02 6.74 -19.13
N ALA A 80 -2.02 5.48 -19.56
CA ALA A 80 -2.87 5.03 -20.67
C ALA A 80 -4.37 5.16 -20.36
N VAL A 81 -4.77 4.95 -19.10
CA VAL A 81 -6.15 5.22 -18.66
C VAL A 81 -6.46 6.72 -18.68
N MET A 82 -5.54 7.58 -18.22
CA MET A 82 -5.71 9.03 -18.36
C MET A 82 -5.88 9.44 -19.83
N ASP A 83 -5.12 8.85 -20.74
CA ASP A 83 -5.24 9.11 -22.18
C ASP A 83 -6.59 8.66 -22.75
N HIS A 84 -7.06 7.47 -22.35
CA HIS A 84 -8.35 6.93 -22.77
C HIS A 84 -9.52 7.80 -22.29
N LEU A 85 -9.45 8.31 -21.05
CA LEU A 85 -10.46 9.21 -20.48
C LEU A 85 -10.34 10.65 -21.01
N GLY A 86 -9.31 10.97 -21.80
CA GLY A 86 -9.04 12.32 -22.29
C GLY A 86 -8.49 13.28 -21.23
N TRP A 87 -8.11 12.80 -20.05
CA TRP A 87 -7.59 13.61 -18.95
C TRP A 87 -6.16 14.08 -19.22
N LYS A 88 -6.02 15.37 -19.55
CA LYS A 88 -4.70 15.98 -19.82
C LYS A 88 -3.88 16.13 -18.55
N LYS A 89 -4.51 16.56 -17.45
CA LYS A 89 -3.92 16.60 -16.11
C LYS A 89 -4.88 15.98 -15.10
N ALA A 90 -4.36 15.45 -13.99
CA ALA A 90 -5.18 14.90 -12.91
C ALA A 90 -4.52 15.09 -11.55
N HIS A 91 -5.32 15.12 -10.49
CA HIS A 91 -4.84 14.83 -9.14
C HIS A 91 -4.61 13.32 -9.02
N VAL A 92 -3.47 12.91 -8.49
CA VAL A 92 -3.07 11.50 -8.46
C VAL A 92 -2.84 11.08 -7.02
N PHE A 93 -3.58 10.08 -6.57
CA PHE A 93 -3.45 9.55 -5.22
C PHE A 93 -3.21 8.05 -5.26
N GLY A 94 -2.39 7.55 -4.34
CA GLY A 94 -2.12 6.12 -4.27
C GLY A 94 -1.78 5.66 -2.86
N HIS A 95 -2.34 4.50 -2.50
CA HIS A 95 -2.07 3.83 -1.23
C HIS A 95 -1.10 2.65 -1.41
N SER A 96 -0.09 2.55 -0.55
CA SER A 96 0.90 1.47 -0.52
C SER A 96 1.57 1.27 -1.89
N MET A 97 1.37 0.11 -2.54
CA MET A 97 1.82 -0.11 -3.93
C MET A 97 1.27 0.96 -4.89
N GLY A 98 0.02 1.40 -4.72
CA GLY A 98 -0.57 2.49 -5.47
C GLY A 98 0.21 3.81 -5.30
N GLY A 99 0.72 4.09 -4.10
CA GLY A 99 1.57 5.27 -3.85
C GLY A 99 2.91 5.17 -4.59
N MET A 100 3.51 3.98 -4.62
CA MET A 100 4.72 3.71 -5.40
C MET A 100 4.49 3.88 -6.92
N ILE A 101 3.32 3.50 -7.41
CA ILE A 101 2.89 3.67 -8.81
C ILE A 101 2.65 5.15 -9.11
N ALA A 102 1.95 5.87 -8.23
CA ALA A 102 1.69 7.30 -8.35
C ALA A 102 2.99 8.11 -8.41
N LEU A 103 3.99 7.76 -7.60
CA LEU A 103 5.32 8.34 -7.67
C LEU A 103 6.01 8.14 -9.02
N LYS A 104 5.92 6.93 -9.59
CA LYS A 104 6.46 6.67 -10.93
C LYS A 104 5.71 7.44 -12.01
N LEU A 105 4.38 7.55 -11.91
CA LEU A 105 3.57 8.34 -12.84
C LEU A 105 4.01 9.81 -12.79
N ALA A 106 4.08 10.39 -11.59
CA ALA A 106 4.48 11.79 -11.39
C ALA A 106 5.90 12.09 -11.88
N ALA A 107 6.83 11.14 -11.72
CA ALA A 107 8.16 11.29 -12.29
C ALA A 107 8.17 11.16 -13.83
N LEU A 108 7.34 10.28 -14.41
CA LEU A 108 7.28 10.10 -15.87
C LEU A 108 6.65 11.30 -16.58
N VAL A 109 5.54 11.81 -16.07
CA VAL A 109 4.72 12.87 -16.70
C VAL A 109 4.39 14.01 -15.72
N PRO A 110 5.40 14.72 -15.17
CA PRO A 110 5.17 15.75 -14.15
C PRO A 110 4.19 16.83 -14.60
N ASP A 111 4.24 17.24 -15.89
CA ASP A 111 3.35 18.26 -16.46
C ASP A 111 1.86 17.85 -16.48
N ARG A 112 1.56 16.57 -16.24
CA ARG A 112 0.20 16.00 -16.21
C ARG A 112 -0.32 15.80 -14.79
N VAL A 113 0.42 16.20 -13.76
CA VAL A 113 0.01 16.06 -12.35
C VAL A 113 -0.40 17.41 -11.80
N LEU A 114 -1.61 17.50 -11.25
CA LEU A 114 -2.12 18.69 -10.57
C LEU A 114 -1.68 18.71 -9.10
N SER A 115 -1.79 17.55 -8.44
CA SER A 115 -1.25 17.29 -7.10
C SER A 115 -1.05 15.80 -6.89
N LEU A 116 -0.23 15.43 -5.91
CA LEU A 116 0.14 14.04 -5.63
C LEU A 116 -0.08 13.70 -4.15
N ALA A 117 -0.82 12.64 -3.84
CA ALA A 117 -0.83 12.06 -2.50
C ALA A 117 -0.26 10.64 -2.48
N VAL A 118 0.65 10.42 -1.54
CA VAL A 118 1.34 9.15 -1.33
C VAL A 118 0.95 8.66 0.06
N ILE A 119 0.11 7.62 0.11
CA ILE A 119 -0.49 7.15 1.35
C ILE A 119 0.13 5.82 1.77
N ASN A 120 0.66 5.72 3.00
CA ASN A 120 1.29 4.51 3.55
C ASN A 120 2.33 3.86 2.62
N ALA A 121 3.16 4.68 1.95
CA ALA A 121 4.18 4.23 1.02
C ALA A 121 5.51 4.96 1.24
N THR A 122 6.60 4.43 0.70
CA THR A 122 7.96 4.98 0.83
C THR A 122 8.65 5.07 -0.53
N GLY A 123 9.83 5.71 -0.58
CA GLY A 123 10.60 5.87 -1.81
C GLY A 123 11.26 4.60 -2.35
N GLY A 124 11.05 3.44 -1.73
CA GLY A 124 11.56 2.17 -2.22
C GLY A 124 13.00 1.82 -1.80
N GLY A 125 13.55 0.77 -2.40
CA GLY A 125 14.86 0.21 -2.05
C GLY A 125 14.86 -0.41 -0.65
N TYR A 126 15.90 -0.15 0.15
CA TYR A 126 16.00 -0.69 1.51
C TYR A 126 14.88 -0.19 2.44
N GLU A 127 14.19 0.90 2.08
CA GLU A 127 13.11 1.51 2.85
C GLU A 127 11.80 0.71 2.79
N ILE A 128 11.71 -0.32 1.94
CA ILE A 128 10.57 -1.26 1.87
C ILE A 128 10.65 -2.33 2.97
N LEU A 129 11.84 -2.55 3.54
CA LEU A 129 12.01 -3.58 4.55
C LEU A 129 11.34 -3.17 5.86
N PRO A 130 10.37 -3.95 6.36
CA PRO A 130 9.78 -3.68 7.66
C PRO A 130 10.80 -4.00 8.76
N LYS A 131 10.65 -3.39 9.94
CA LYS A 131 11.56 -3.64 11.06
C LYS A 131 11.41 -5.09 11.53
N PRO A 132 12.47 -5.91 11.62
CA PRO A 132 12.31 -7.29 12.06
C PRO A 132 11.82 -7.30 13.52
N CYS A 133 10.59 -7.76 13.73
CA CYS A 133 10.02 -7.96 15.06
C CYS A 133 9.19 -9.25 15.08
N PRO A 134 8.96 -9.85 16.27
CA PRO A 134 8.19 -11.10 16.38
C PRO A 134 6.81 -11.03 15.73
N LEU A 135 6.14 -9.87 15.79
CA LEU A 135 4.84 -9.65 15.16
C LEU A 135 4.94 -9.78 13.63
N ILE A 136 5.89 -9.11 12.99
CA ILE A 136 6.07 -9.18 11.53
C ILE A 136 6.45 -10.60 11.08
N VAL A 137 7.29 -11.30 11.85
CA VAL A 137 7.62 -12.71 11.58
C VAL A 137 6.38 -13.59 11.68
N SER A 138 5.58 -13.41 12.74
CA SER A 138 4.31 -14.14 12.93
C SER A 138 3.33 -13.88 11.78
N VAL A 139 3.14 -12.61 11.40
CA VAL A 139 2.30 -12.22 10.26
C VAL A 139 2.80 -12.87 8.97
N ALA A 140 4.10 -12.80 8.67
CA ALA A 140 4.67 -13.42 7.47
C ALA A 140 4.46 -14.94 7.43
N VAL A 141 4.69 -15.64 8.54
CA VAL A 141 4.47 -17.09 8.64
C VAL A 141 3.00 -17.44 8.44
N ARG A 142 2.09 -16.76 9.16
CA ARG A 142 0.66 -17.01 9.02
C ARG A 142 0.17 -16.69 7.61
N PHE A 143 0.67 -15.63 6.99
CA PHE A 143 0.35 -15.28 5.60
C PHE A 143 0.73 -16.39 4.62
N LEU A 144 1.93 -16.95 4.75
CA LEU A 144 2.44 -18.03 3.89
C LEU A 144 1.69 -19.36 4.06
N LEU A 145 1.11 -19.58 5.24
CA LEU A 145 0.42 -20.81 5.62
C LEU A 145 -1.10 -20.74 5.44
N ALA A 146 -1.68 -19.54 5.39
CA ALA A 146 -3.12 -19.35 5.23
C ALA A 146 -3.62 -19.99 3.93
N LYS A 147 -4.62 -20.87 4.05
CA LYS A 147 -5.25 -21.58 2.91
C LYS A 147 -6.75 -21.33 2.83
N THR A 148 -7.34 -20.85 3.92
CA THR A 148 -8.77 -20.58 4.03
C THR A 148 -9.04 -19.08 4.09
N PRO A 149 -10.24 -18.61 3.69
CA PRO A 149 -10.68 -17.24 3.91
C PRO A 149 -10.54 -16.78 5.36
N GLN A 150 -10.85 -17.66 6.32
CA GLN A 150 -10.78 -17.42 7.76
C GLN A 150 -9.35 -17.14 8.24
N GLU A 151 -8.40 -17.97 7.84
CA GLU A 151 -6.99 -17.77 8.18
C GLU A 151 -6.46 -16.51 7.50
N ARG A 152 -6.82 -16.29 6.24
CA ARG A 152 -6.36 -15.13 5.48
C ARG A 152 -6.89 -13.83 6.06
N ALA A 153 -8.18 -13.76 6.39
CA ALA A 153 -8.80 -12.61 7.02
C ALA A 153 -8.10 -12.24 8.34
N ALA A 154 -7.82 -13.22 9.20
CA ALA A 154 -7.16 -12.95 10.48
C ALA A 154 -5.78 -12.30 10.30
N VAL A 155 -5.01 -12.74 9.30
CA VAL A 155 -3.68 -12.18 9.00
C VAL A 155 -3.79 -10.81 8.34
N ASP A 156 -4.70 -10.67 7.38
CA ASP A 156 -4.90 -9.40 6.67
C ASP A 156 -5.36 -8.32 7.64
N LEU A 157 -6.19 -8.62 8.64
CA LEU A 157 -6.56 -7.62 9.66
C LEU A 157 -5.36 -7.12 10.48
N ASP A 158 -4.50 -8.03 10.95
CA ASP A 158 -3.31 -7.67 11.73
C ASP A 158 -2.27 -6.89 10.90
N LEU A 159 -2.28 -7.09 9.58
CA LEU A 159 -1.42 -6.36 8.64
C LEU A 159 -2.00 -4.99 8.27
N HIS A 160 -3.32 -4.91 8.11
CA HIS A 160 -4.02 -3.72 7.65
C HIS A 160 -4.22 -2.69 8.76
N PHE A 161 -4.58 -3.12 9.97
CA PHE A 161 -5.11 -2.22 11.00
C PHE A 161 -4.25 -2.13 12.24
N SER A 162 -4.30 -0.97 12.92
CA SER A 162 -3.73 -0.85 14.26
C SER A 162 -4.48 -1.71 15.28
N GLN A 163 -3.77 -2.24 16.28
CA GLN A 163 -4.40 -3.08 17.32
C GLN A 163 -5.46 -2.30 18.11
N GLY A 164 -5.19 -1.03 18.45
CA GLY A 164 -6.17 -0.17 19.13
C GLY A 164 -7.47 -0.01 18.33
N TYR A 165 -7.39 0.11 17.00
CA TYR A 165 -8.57 0.20 16.14
C TYR A 165 -9.34 -1.12 16.06
N LEU A 166 -8.64 -2.26 16.04
CA LEU A 166 -9.26 -3.59 16.03
C LEU A 166 -9.96 -3.93 17.34
N ASP A 167 -9.37 -3.51 18.47
CA ASP A 167 -9.84 -3.88 19.81
C ASP A 167 -10.97 -2.95 20.31
N GLU A 168 -11.20 -1.82 19.65
CA GLU A 168 -12.30 -0.91 19.95
C GLU A 168 -13.67 -1.60 19.85
N ARG A 169 -14.57 -1.28 20.78
CA ARG A 169 -15.95 -1.76 20.77
C ARG A 169 -16.84 -0.86 19.93
N VAL A 170 -17.57 -1.49 19.00
CA VAL A 170 -18.60 -0.87 18.16
C VAL A 170 -19.92 -1.56 18.48
N GLY A 171 -20.72 -0.91 19.32
CA GLY A 171 -21.94 -1.50 19.89
C GLY A 171 -21.62 -2.75 20.74
N ALA A 172 -22.24 -3.88 20.40
CA ALA A 172 -22.07 -5.14 21.13
C ALA A 172 -20.82 -5.96 20.72
N SER A 173 -20.13 -5.56 19.64
CA SER A 173 -19.03 -6.31 19.03
C SER A 173 -17.73 -5.51 19.04
N THR A 174 -16.58 -6.18 18.92
CA THR A 174 -15.32 -5.47 18.63
C THR A 174 -15.23 -5.19 17.15
N ARG A 175 -14.53 -4.12 16.76
CA ARG A 175 -14.31 -3.82 15.35
C ARG A 175 -13.60 -4.96 14.62
N ARG A 176 -12.66 -5.65 15.28
CA ARG A 176 -12.04 -6.88 14.79
C ARG A 176 -13.08 -7.91 14.38
N SER A 177 -14.07 -8.18 15.21
CA SER A 177 -15.08 -9.21 14.91
C SER A 177 -16.01 -8.82 13.75
N ILE A 178 -16.27 -7.53 13.57
CA ILE A 178 -17.06 -7.00 12.45
C ILE A 178 -16.25 -7.13 11.16
N LEU A 179 -15.03 -6.58 11.13
CA LEU A 179 -14.14 -6.62 9.97
C LEU A 179 -13.75 -8.05 9.61
N TYR A 180 -13.60 -8.94 10.59
CA TYR A 180 -13.30 -10.34 10.33
C TYR A 180 -14.40 -11.01 9.51
N LYS A 181 -15.67 -10.77 9.84
CA LYS A 181 -16.80 -11.29 9.06
C LYS A 181 -16.81 -10.70 7.66
N GLU A 182 -16.63 -9.38 7.54
CA GLU A 182 -16.54 -8.69 6.25
C GLU A 182 -15.44 -9.27 5.35
N TYR A 183 -14.23 -9.47 5.90
CA TYR A 183 -13.11 -10.03 5.15
C TYR A 183 -13.34 -11.50 4.76
N VAL A 184 -13.89 -12.31 5.67
CA VAL A 184 -14.19 -13.72 5.37
C VAL A 184 -15.24 -13.83 4.27
N GLU A 185 -16.30 -13.05 4.34
CA GLU A 185 -17.36 -13.00 3.32
C GLU A 185 -16.78 -12.59 1.97
N ALA A 186 -16.09 -11.43 1.92
CA ALA A 186 -15.43 -10.93 0.74
C ALA A 186 -14.49 -11.96 0.08
N ILE A 187 -13.55 -12.53 0.85
CA ILE A 187 -12.59 -13.51 0.32
C ILE A 187 -13.29 -14.80 -0.13
N SER A 188 -14.40 -15.17 0.51
CA SER A 188 -15.18 -16.35 0.12
C SER A 188 -15.92 -16.14 -1.20
N GLU A 189 -16.38 -14.92 -1.47
CA GLU A 189 -17.09 -14.55 -2.69
C GLU A 189 -16.14 -14.34 -3.88
N THR A 190 -15.08 -13.56 -3.68
CA THR A 190 -14.16 -13.15 -4.75
C THR A 190 -13.03 -14.15 -4.98
N GLY A 191 -12.76 -15.00 -3.98
CA GLY A 191 -11.60 -15.86 -3.92
C GLY A 191 -10.31 -15.11 -3.58
N MET A 192 -9.26 -15.88 -3.28
CA MET A 192 -7.92 -15.30 -3.09
C MET A 192 -7.36 -14.77 -4.41
N GLN A 193 -6.56 -13.71 -4.33
CA GLN A 193 -5.80 -13.20 -5.47
C GLN A 193 -5.01 -14.34 -6.14
N SER A 194 -5.01 -14.37 -7.47
CA SER A 194 -4.22 -15.35 -8.22
C SER A 194 -2.74 -15.33 -7.84
N ASN A 195 -2.10 -16.50 -7.83
CA ASN A 195 -0.67 -16.59 -7.52
C ASN A 195 0.20 -15.76 -8.47
N HIS A 196 -0.14 -15.69 -9.76
CA HIS A 196 0.59 -14.88 -10.73
C HIS A 196 0.44 -13.38 -10.45
N GLY A 197 -0.78 -12.93 -10.14
CA GLY A 197 -1.03 -11.55 -9.75
C GLY A 197 -0.31 -11.16 -8.47
N PHE A 198 -0.42 -12.00 -7.43
CA PHE A 198 0.24 -11.79 -6.15
C PHE A 198 1.77 -11.74 -6.29
N VAL A 199 2.37 -12.75 -6.92
CA VAL A 199 3.83 -12.80 -7.12
C VAL A 199 4.31 -11.64 -7.98
N GLY A 200 3.54 -11.28 -9.02
CA GLY A 200 3.83 -10.15 -9.89
C GLY A 200 3.84 -8.82 -9.13
N GLN A 201 2.77 -8.51 -8.40
CA GLN A 201 2.65 -7.29 -7.60
C GLN A 201 3.67 -7.24 -6.47
N PHE A 202 3.90 -8.36 -5.78
CA PHE A 202 4.96 -8.45 -4.77
C PHE A 202 6.34 -8.16 -5.38
N ASN A 203 6.65 -8.72 -6.55
CA ASN A 203 7.88 -8.43 -7.27
C ASN A 203 7.99 -6.95 -7.67
N ALA A 204 6.89 -6.31 -8.09
CA ALA A 204 6.88 -4.89 -8.40
C ALA A 204 7.19 -4.03 -7.17
N CYS A 205 6.55 -4.32 -6.02
CA CYS A 205 6.83 -3.65 -4.75
C CYS A 205 8.29 -3.85 -4.33
N TRP A 206 8.76 -5.10 -4.33
CA TRP A 206 10.11 -5.46 -3.88
C TRP A 206 11.22 -4.76 -4.68
N ASN A 207 11.02 -4.60 -5.98
CA ASN A 207 11.98 -3.93 -6.86
C ASN A 207 11.71 -2.42 -7.03
N HIS A 208 10.71 -1.87 -6.33
CA HIS A 208 10.44 -0.45 -6.39
C HIS A 208 11.59 0.35 -5.77
N LYS A 209 12.03 1.39 -6.48
CA LYS A 209 13.01 2.36 -5.98
C LYS A 209 12.87 3.66 -6.76
N MET A 210 12.76 4.77 -6.05
CA MET A 210 12.87 6.10 -6.62
C MET A 210 14.34 6.48 -6.78
N THR A 211 14.70 6.84 -8.01
CA THR A 211 16.03 7.37 -8.34
C THR A 211 16.12 8.85 -8.00
N LYS A 212 17.35 9.39 -7.86
CA LYS A 212 17.54 10.82 -7.63
C LYS A 212 16.90 11.66 -8.75
N THR A 213 17.08 11.26 -10.01
CA THR A 213 16.49 11.94 -11.17
C THR A 213 14.97 11.96 -11.12
N GLU A 214 14.32 10.87 -10.72
CA GLU A 214 12.86 10.84 -10.58
C GLU A 214 12.38 11.75 -9.44
N LEU A 215 13.11 11.80 -8.32
CA LEU A 215 12.80 12.72 -7.22
C LEU A 215 13.00 14.18 -7.61
N GLU A 216 14.03 14.51 -8.38
CA GLU A 216 14.21 15.87 -8.95
C GLU A 216 13.05 16.22 -9.88
N ARG A 217 12.62 15.30 -10.76
CA ARG A 217 11.49 15.55 -11.68
C ARG A 217 10.18 15.84 -10.94
N ILE A 218 9.94 15.18 -9.81
CA ILE A 218 8.79 15.47 -8.95
C ILE A 218 8.95 16.84 -8.29
N ARG A 219 10.12 17.14 -7.71
CA ARG A 219 10.38 18.43 -7.05
C ARG A 219 10.29 19.63 -8.00
N SER A 220 10.73 19.47 -9.24
CA SER A 220 10.66 20.51 -10.26
C SER A 220 9.32 20.51 -11.02
N GLY A 221 8.38 19.62 -10.68
CA GLY A 221 7.13 19.44 -11.43
C GLY A 221 6.09 20.55 -11.20
N GLY A 222 6.30 21.41 -10.21
CA GLY A 222 5.41 22.55 -9.93
C GLY A 222 4.07 22.19 -9.30
N PHE A 223 3.92 20.97 -8.76
CA PHE A 223 2.71 20.51 -8.07
C PHE A 223 3.01 20.15 -6.61
N LEU A 224 1.96 20.23 -5.79
CA LEU A 224 2.02 19.92 -4.36
C LEU A 224 2.00 18.41 -4.11
N VAL A 225 2.70 17.97 -3.06
CA VAL A 225 2.72 16.57 -2.62
C VAL A 225 2.25 16.47 -1.16
N SER A 226 1.33 15.55 -0.87
CA SER A 226 1.01 15.14 0.51
C SER A 226 1.47 13.69 0.75
N VAL A 227 2.33 13.49 1.75
CA VAL A 227 2.73 12.17 2.23
C VAL A 227 1.88 11.88 3.47
N ILE A 228 0.92 10.96 3.32
CA ILE A 228 -0.04 10.62 4.37
C ILE A 228 0.33 9.26 4.95
N HIS A 229 0.45 9.13 6.27
CA HIS A 229 0.99 7.89 6.85
C HIS A 229 0.40 7.54 8.23
N GLY A 230 0.10 6.26 8.44
CA GLY A 230 -0.31 5.72 9.74
C GLY A 230 0.89 5.48 10.66
N ARG A 231 0.86 6.02 11.89
CA ARG A 231 1.97 5.92 12.84
C ARG A 231 2.28 4.49 13.31
N GLN A 232 1.31 3.59 13.25
CA GLN A 232 1.42 2.18 13.61
C GLN A 232 1.54 1.24 12.40
N ASP A 233 1.81 1.78 11.20
CA ASP A 233 2.02 0.96 10.02
C ASP A 233 3.25 0.03 10.19
N ILE A 234 2.98 -1.27 10.25
CA ILE A 234 3.99 -2.32 10.38
C ILE A 234 4.54 -2.80 9.04
N VAL A 235 3.89 -2.43 7.93
CA VAL A 235 4.27 -2.80 6.57
C VAL A 235 5.24 -1.76 6.01
N ALA A 236 4.82 -0.49 6.01
CA ALA A 236 5.63 0.64 5.59
C ALA A 236 5.99 1.47 6.82
N SER A 237 7.25 1.43 7.25
CA SER A 237 7.71 2.14 8.44
C SER A 237 7.55 3.66 8.31
N ILE A 238 6.89 4.29 9.30
CA ILE A 238 6.76 5.75 9.41
C ILE A 238 8.12 6.48 9.36
N SER A 239 9.17 5.86 9.91
CA SER A 239 10.52 6.46 9.86
C SER A 239 11.05 6.59 8.43
N HIS A 240 10.68 5.65 7.55
CA HIS A 240 11.06 5.70 6.14
C HIS A 240 10.18 6.70 5.37
N ALA A 241 8.89 6.78 5.68
CA ALA A 241 8.00 7.78 5.10
C ALA A 241 8.43 9.21 5.45
N ARG A 242 8.81 9.49 6.71
CA ARG A 242 9.41 10.78 7.13
C ARG A 242 10.63 11.15 6.31
N ARG A 243 11.61 10.24 6.22
CA ARG A 243 12.84 10.45 5.41
C ARG A 243 12.54 10.61 3.94
N PHE A 244 11.51 9.95 3.44
CA PHE A 244 11.06 10.08 2.06
C PHE A 244 10.43 11.45 1.81
N ALA A 245 9.54 11.92 2.69
CA ALA A 245 8.95 13.25 2.62
C ALA A 245 10.04 14.34 2.65
N GLU A 246 11.05 14.21 3.53
CA GLU A 246 12.21 15.12 3.58
C GLU A 246 12.95 15.21 2.23
N LYS A 247 13.07 14.11 1.47
CA LYS A 247 13.71 14.12 0.14
C LYS A 247 12.90 14.86 -0.92
N LEU A 248 11.60 15.08 -0.67
CA LEU A 248 10.69 15.80 -1.55
C LEU A 248 10.51 17.27 -1.14
N PHE A 249 11.23 17.74 -0.12
CA PHE A 249 11.25 19.17 0.20
C PHE A 249 11.65 20.01 -1.04
N PRO A 250 11.02 21.17 -1.30
CA PRO A 250 9.94 21.81 -0.52
C PRO A 250 8.52 21.42 -0.94
N VAL A 251 8.33 20.55 -1.93
CA VAL A 251 6.98 20.31 -2.49
C VAL A 251 6.10 19.41 -1.61
N ALA A 252 6.67 18.73 -0.62
CA ALA A 252 5.97 17.76 0.21
C ALA A 252 5.54 18.30 1.57
N LYS A 253 4.32 17.94 1.97
CA LYS A 253 3.81 18.01 3.35
C LYS A 253 3.69 16.59 3.89
N LEU A 254 3.99 16.38 5.16
CA LEU A 254 3.82 15.11 5.85
C LEU A 254 2.61 15.18 6.81
N ALA A 255 1.58 14.38 6.55
CA ALA A 255 0.42 14.21 7.41
C ALA A 255 0.51 12.84 8.11
N GLU A 256 0.61 12.85 9.44
CA GLU A 256 0.71 11.63 10.24
C GLU A 256 -0.55 11.44 11.09
N PHE A 257 -1.14 10.25 11.01
CA PHE A 257 -2.35 9.91 11.77
C PHE A 257 -2.11 8.71 12.69
N GLU A 258 -2.90 8.60 13.76
CA GLU A 258 -3.03 7.32 14.45
C GLU A 258 -3.67 6.32 13.48
N GLY A 259 -3.02 5.19 13.24
CA GLY A 259 -3.52 4.15 12.35
C GLY A 259 -2.42 3.22 11.84
N GLY A 260 -2.84 2.05 11.36
CA GLY A 260 -2.00 1.04 10.74
C GLY A 260 -1.76 1.31 9.25
N HIS A 261 -1.66 0.23 8.48
CA HIS A 261 -1.39 0.30 7.05
C HIS A 261 -2.58 0.87 6.26
N LEU A 262 -3.82 0.54 6.62
CA LEU A 262 -5.04 1.09 6.02
C LEU A 262 -5.53 2.33 6.78
N VAL A 263 -4.66 3.34 6.92
CA VAL A 263 -5.02 4.63 7.57
C VAL A 263 -6.24 5.28 6.91
N ILE A 264 -6.41 5.06 5.61
CA ILE A 264 -7.55 5.52 4.79
C ILE A 264 -8.90 4.93 5.26
N ARG A 265 -8.91 3.77 5.93
CA ARG A 265 -10.10 3.20 6.55
C ARG A 265 -10.19 3.56 8.03
N GLU A 266 -9.07 3.64 8.74
CA GLU A 266 -9.06 3.94 10.19
C GLU A 266 -9.37 5.41 10.50
N ARG A 267 -9.02 6.31 9.59
CA ARG A 267 -9.09 7.76 9.71
C ARG A 267 -9.62 8.36 8.41
N ALA A 268 -10.72 7.79 7.92
CA ALA A 268 -11.28 8.14 6.61
C ALA A 268 -11.59 9.65 6.51
N ASN A 269 -12.14 10.25 7.57
CA ASN A 269 -12.48 11.67 7.59
C ASN A 269 -11.23 12.54 7.49
N GLU A 270 -10.23 12.31 8.35
CA GLU A 270 -9.00 13.11 8.39
C GLU A 270 -8.16 12.94 7.12
N VAL A 271 -8.11 11.73 6.55
CA VAL A 271 -7.46 11.48 5.27
C VAL A 271 -8.19 12.20 4.14
N ASN A 272 -9.53 12.13 4.09
CA ASN A 272 -10.31 12.80 3.06
C ASN A 272 -10.18 14.32 3.16
N GLU A 273 -10.18 14.88 4.37
CA GLU A 273 -9.92 16.30 4.60
C GLU A 273 -8.53 16.71 4.09
N GLU A 274 -7.49 15.91 4.34
CA GLU A 274 -6.14 16.19 3.83
C GLU A 274 -6.07 16.12 2.30
N LEU A 275 -6.76 15.16 1.67
CA LEU A 275 -6.85 15.07 0.21
C LEU A 275 -7.59 16.27 -0.39
N LEU A 276 -8.72 16.68 0.20
CA LEU A 276 -9.47 17.87 -0.23
C LEU A 276 -8.66 19.14 -0.05
N ASN A 277 -7.92 19.25 1.06
CA ASN A 277 -7.01 20.37 1.30
C ASN A 277 -5.91 20.44 0.24
N LEU A 278 -5.30 19.31 -0.11
CA LEU A 278 -4.30 19.23 -1.18
C LEU A 278 -4.86 19.67 -2.54
N ILE A 279 -6.09 19.26 -2.87
CA ILE A 279 -6.77 19.68 -4.11
C ILE A 279 -6.98 21.20 -4.10
N ARG A 280 -7.62 21.75 -3.07
CA ARG A 280 -7.88 23.20 -2.95
C ARG A 280 -6.59 24.04 -2.96
N ALA A 281 -5.55 23.56 -2.28
CA ALA A 281 -4.25 24.22 -2.24
C ALA A 281 -3.59 24.28 -3.62
N SER A 282 -3.73 23.22 -4.43
CA SER A 282 -3.21 23.20 -5.80
C SER A 282 -3.93 24.14 -6.77
N GLU A 283 -5.17 24.51 -6.46
CA GLU A 283 -5.96 25.48 -7.23
C GLU A 283 -5.68 26.94 -6.80
N SER A 284 -5.21 27.15 -5.57
CA SER A 284 -5.09 28.48 -4.94
C SER A 284 -3.69 29.12 -5.08
N GLU A 285 -2.83 28.62 -5.96
CA GLU A 285 -1.44 29.10 -6.19
C GLU A 285 -0.60 29.27 -4.89
N ILE A 286 -0.84 28.41 -3.88
CA ILE A 286 -0.05 28.42 -2.64
C ILE A 286 1.43 28.16 -2.96
N SER A 287 2.34 28.92 -2.36
CA SER A 287 3.77 28.71 -2.58
C SER A 287 4.20 27.33 -2.03
N LEU A 288 5.16 26.69 -2.70
CA LEU A 288 5.66 25.37 -2.27
C LEU A 288 6.18 25.39 -0.83
N THR A 289 6.78 26.51 -0.42
CA THR A 289 7.29 26.73 0.94
C THR A 289 6.20 26.91 1.99
N ASP A 290 5.03 27.42 1.62
CA ASP A 290 3.89 27.56 2.54
C ASP A 290 3.12 26.24 2.70
N TRP A 291 3.18 25.37 1.68
CA TRP A 291 2.55 24.05 1.73
C TRP A 291 3.28 23.09 2.68
N THR A 292 4.61 23.13 2.73
CA THR A 292 5.41 22.15 3.47
C THR A 292 5.44 22.40 4.98
N ASN A 293 5.35 21.33 5.76
CA ASN A 293 5.60 21.34 7.20
C ASN A 293 6.94 20.68 7.57
N LEU A 294 7.80 20.45 6.57
CA LEU A 294 9.09 19.79 6.75
C LEU A 294 10.20 20.83 6.98
N PRO A 295 11.23 20.48 7.77
CA PRO A 295 12.33 21.40 8.02
C PRO A 295 13.17 21.61 6.76
N ASP A 296 13.53 22.87 6.48
CA ASP A 296 14.54 23.19 5.47
C ASP A 296 15.92 22.74 5.96
N ARG A 297 16.36 21.58 5.46
CA ARG A 297 17.71 21.05 5.71
C ARG A 297 18.70 21.35 4.59
N THR A 298 18.32 22.15 3.60
CA THR A 298 19.23 22.57 2.53
C THR A 298 20.22 23.63 3.02
N ASN A 299 19.89 24.35 4.10
CA ASN A 299 20.69 25.43 4.71
C ASN A 299 21.26 25.11 6.09
N SER A 300 21.27 23.84 6.51
CA SER A 300 21.49 23.50 7.92
C SER A 300 22.96 23.12 8.20
N ASP A 301 23.74 24.08 8.71
CA ASP A 301 25.14 24.02 9.20
C ASP A 301 25.38 23.12 10.44
N TRP A 302 24.59 22.07 10.67
CA TRP A 302 24.80 21.15 11.80
C TRP A 302 25.61 19.92 11.39
N ILE A 303 26.90 20.13 11.11
CA ILE A 303 27.89 19.09 11.39
C ILE A 303 28.06 19.07 12.92
N VAL A 304 27.28 18.24 13.60
CA VAL A 304 27.66 17.80 14.96
C VAL A 304 28.40 16.47 14.79
N PRO A 305 29.73 16.42 14.99
CA PRO A 305 30.45 15.16 15.03
C PRO A 305 30.02 14.44 16.31
N ARG A 306 29.22 13.38 16.19
CA ARG A 306 28.97 12.48 17.32
C ARG A 306 30.18 11.55 17.49
N MET A 307 31.27 12.11 18.01
CA MET A 307 32.40 11.34 18.55
C MET A 307 32.35 11.36 20.09
N LEU A 308 32.75 10.22 20.67
CA LEU A 308 32.82 9.83 22.09
C LEU A 308 31.54 9.12 22.58
N ALA A 309 31.57 7.88 23.09
CA ALA A 309 32.66 6.95 23.34
C ALA A 309 32.05 5.54 23.44
N LEU A 310 32.61 4.54 22.75
CA LEU A 310 32.48 3.13 23.12
C LEU A 310 33.71 2.38 22.62
N SER A 311 34.27 1.59 23.53
CA SER A 311 35.53 0.87 23.46
C SER A 311 35.69 -0.03 22.23
N LYS A 312 36.93 -0.11 21.74
CA LYS A 312 37.42 -1.04 20.72
C LYS A 312 36.98 -2.49 20.99
N THR A 313 35.90 -2.92 20.33
CA THR A 313 35.75 -4.26 19.78
C THR A 313 35.17 -4.08 18.39
N SER A 314 35.83 -4.63 17.38
CA SER A 314 35.44 -4.48 15.98
C SER A 314 34.15 -5.27 15.70
N LEU A 315 33.00 -4.62 15.93
CA LEU A 315 31.70 -5.07 15.40
C LEU A 315 31.64 -4.76 13.90
N PRO A 316 31.07 -5.66 13.06
CA PRO A 316 30.89 -5.39 11.63
C PRO A 316 30.06 -4.12 11.44
N SER A 317 30.35 -3.34 10.39
CA SER A 317 29.51 -2.19 10.06
C SER A 317 28.05 -2.64 9.87
N SER A 318 27.08 -1.76 10.16
CA SER A 318 25.64 -2.06 9.99
C SER A 318 25.33 -2.60 8.59
N GLU A 319 26.11 -2.21 7.58
CA GLU A 319 26.01 -2.70 6.21
C GLU A 319 26.50 -4.16 6.05
N GLN A 320 27.57 -4.55 6.74
CA GLN A 320 28.09 -5.92 6.73
C GLN A 320 27.18 -6.89 7.50
N LEU A 321 26.67 -6.45 8.66
CA LEU A 321 25.69 -7.22 9.44
C LEU A 321 24.37 -7.40 8.65
N ASN A 322 23.95 -6.38 7.90
CA ASN A 322 22.77 -6.46 7.05
C ASN A 322 22.96 -7.34 5.81
N ARG A 323 24.13 -7.32 5.15
CA ARG A 323 24.44 -8.25 4.05
C ARG A 323 24.42 -9.71 4.53
N PHE A 324 24.90 -9.95 5.74
CA PHE A 324 24.85 -11.26 6.39
C PHE A 324 23.41 -11.70 6.69
N LEU A 325 22.56 -10.82 7.22
CA LEU A 325 21.14 -11.11 7.47
C LEU A 325 20.34 -11.34 6.19
N VAL A 326 20.60 -10.56 5.12
CA VAL A 326 19.99 -10.76 3.79
C VAL A 326 20.39 -12.10 3.20
N TYR A 327 21.66 -12.49 3.36
CA TYR A 327 22.13 -13.81 2.93
C TYR A 327 21.43 -14.94 3.71
N ILE A 328 21.34 -14.83 5.04
CA ILE A 328 20.67 -15.84 5.87
C ILE A 328 19.18 -15.93 5.56
N PHE A 329 18.49 -14.81 5.41
CA PHE A 329 17.06 -14.80 5.12
C PHE A 329 16.76 -15.30 3.70
N GLY A 330 17.59 -14.94 2.72
CA GLY A 330 17.52 -15.48 1.37
C GLY A 330 17.74 -16.99 1.33
N VAL A 331 18.76 -17.50 2.04
CA VAL A 331 19.01 -18.94 2.19
C VAL A 331 17.84 -19.62 2.89
N PHE A 332 17.28 -19.01 3.94
CA PHE A 332 16.14 -19.55 4.67
C PHE A 332 14.88 -19.67 3.79
N VAL A 333 14.58 -18.66 2.96
CA VAL A 333 13.47 -18.69 2.01
C VAL A 333 13.69 -19.75 0.92
N ILE A 334 14.92 -19.87 0.40
CA ILE A 334 15.26 -20.91 -0.59
C ILE A 334 15.12 -22.32 0.01
N VAL A 335 15.59 -22.52 1.24
CA VAL A 335 15.48 -23.80 1.96
C VAL A 335 14.01 -24.14 2.21
N LEU A 336 13.19 -23.16 2.61
CA LEU A 336 11.75 -23.37 2.80
C LEU A 336 11.02 -23.67 1.48
N GLU A 337 11.35 -22.99 0.38
CA GLU A 337 10.83 -23.34 -0.95
C GLU A 337 11.23 -24.75 -1.37
N TYR A 338 12.48 -25.14 -1.12
CA TYR A 338 12.97 -26.48 -1.42
C TYR A 338 12.23 -27.54 -0.61
N MET A 339 12.07 -27.32 0.70
CA MET A 339 11.28 -28.20 1.57
C MET A 339 9.82 -28.29 1.12
N ARG A 340 9.20 -27.18 0.69
CA ARG A 340 7.83 -27.17 0.16
C ARG A 340 7.69 -28.00 -1.12
N ARG A 341 8.68 -27.95 -2.02
CA ARG A 341 8.73 -28.77 -3.25
C ARG A 341 8.97 -30.25 -2.95
N VAL A 342 9.75 -30.57 -1.92
CA VAL A 342 10.00 -31.95 -1.48
C VAL A 342 8.76 -32.54 -0.82
N VAL A 343 8.11 -31.82 0.09
CA VAL A 343 6.87 -32.24 0.76
C VAL A 343 5.72 -32.39 -0.25
N GLY A 344 5.63 -31.51 -1.24
CA GLY A 344 4.64 -31.62 -2.33
C GLY A 344 4.81 -32.83 -3.25
N LYS A 345 5.98 -33.51 -3.22
CA LYS A 345 6.21 -34.76 -3.96
C LYS A 345 5.79 -36.02 -3.19
N PHE A 346 5.57 -35.92 -1.89
CA PHE A 346 5.02 -37.04 -1.12
C PHE A 346 3.50 -37.07 -1.29
N LYS A 347 3.01 -37.97 -2.16
CA LYS A 347 1.59 -38.31 -2.18
C LYS A 347 1.22 -38.98 -0.85
N PRO A 348 0.08 -38.63 -0.22
CA PRO A 348 -0.38 -39.34 0.97
C PRO A 348 -0.64 -40.80 0.60
N VAL A 349 0.00 -41.72 1.33
CA VAL A 349 -0.27 -43.15 1.23
C VAL A 349 -1.71 -43.36 1.70
N LYS A 350 -2.60 -43.76 0.79
CA LYS A 350 -3.95 -44.20 1.14
C LYS A 350 -3.82 -45.52 1.88
N VAL A 351 -4.05 -45.50 3.19
CA VAL A 351 -4.27 -46.73 3.97
C VAL A 351 -5.70 -47.18 3.66
N GLY A 352 -5.83 -48.30 2.97
CA GLY A 352 -7.12 -48.92 2.65
C GLY A 352 -7.79 -49.47 3.91
N SER A 353 -9.10 -49.28 4.00
CA SER A 353 -9.96 -49.81 5.06
C SER A 353 -10.09 -51.34 5.01
N SER A 354 -9.79 -51.98 6.15
CA SER A 354 -10.27 -53.27 6.70
C SER A 354 -10.66 -54.41 5.76
N LEU A 355 -10.04 -55.58 5.97
CA LEU A 355 -10.70 -56.87 5.80
C LEU A 355 -11.20 -57.35 7.17
N THR A 356 -12.51 -57.29 7.38
CA THR A 356 -13.24 -58.08 8.38
C THR A 356 -14.07 -59.13 7.63
N SER A 357 -13.69 -60.41 7.76
CA SER A 357 -14.47 -61.65 7.53
C SER A 357 -13.44 -62.81 7.45
N ASN A 358 -13.49 -63.92 8.18
CA ASN A 358 -14.48 -64.59 9.02
C ASN A 358 -13.78 -65.25 10.21
#